data_AF-A0A3M1S237-F1
#
_entry.id   AF-A0A3M1S237-F1
#
_cell.length_a   1.000
_cell.length_b   1.000
_cell.length_c   1.000
_cell.angle_alpha   90.00
_cell.angle_beta   90.00
_cell.angle_gamma   90.00
#
_symmetry.space_group_name_H-M   'P 1'
#
loop_
_entity.id
_entity.type
_entity.pdbx_description
1 polymer ?
#
loop_
_entity_poly.entity_id
_entity_poly.type
_entity_poly.pdbx_seq_one_letter_code
_entity_poly.pdbx_strand_id
1 'polypeptide(L)'
;MDKNSFEQKIRSLAKENLTDEIRALAKEFPSQEIFDSDFHLSLARIYEELGLSEMMFKEYNLALRDNPKNEEVVLKVSEALVDSGEFEKALKCLNKALKFSPSSKELLDLKGEVLEETNQYEEARIHYEKAFETTSDEKYKHIAEALAKERIDSEDSIETEDDYHFPLPTDEQLLRFVELFSGREGVYARQWASQTGDTGYSVVREPFTFKVAKNHILGNFTVGIYPVRLDNTVNFIAFDIDISSRFIPKFITDRQQWKSAKKVALKTAKSIVNECATSDVFSYIEDSGYKGYHCWIFLKSPLRASIARDFARRIVSSIKADDFLSIEIFPKQKFVKEGSLGNLIKLPFGIHRKTMERGLFVDGEGNPYKDQFAFLFGIESATKSSIYSYIEEKKNIYPLYHPTNKKIVESEEEAGVEEISISEKDSLKGAIYVEEYNIDNDEEFQYIALKCPVIQKIYEKANQTSQLSNDEIIVLSHSVGHLKNGPLAVNAILQKCVNADSSSYLKSRLRGNPISCPKIRTRVPDITSSVDCNCTFEPLLNMYPTPVLHLESLKQKTAGLTSAITFEIIVSEYLKIKKNLQDQEKLMMSYQKKLEEFFSNAGVDSLNTSYGELIKVIEEDGKINFILKM
;
A
#
# COMPACT_ATOMS: atom_id res chain seq x y z
N MET A 1 -39.14 -12.76 25.15
CA MET A 1 -39.15 -14.20 24.79
C MET A 1 -37.91 -14.81 25.41
N ASP A 2 -38.03 -15.88 26.18
CA ASP A 2 -36.85 -16.57 26.74
C ASP A 2 -36.18 -17.48 25.68
N LYS A 3 -34.98 -17.97 25.97
CA LYS A 3 -34.19 -18.77 25.02
C LYS A 3 -34.89 -20.07 24.59
N ASN A 4 -35.61 -20.73 25.50
CA ASN A 4 -36.29 -21.99 25.21
C ASN A 4 -37.51 -21.76 24.31
N SER A 5 -38.27 -20.70 24.59
CA SER A 5 -39.40 -20.24 23.78
C SER A 5 -38.95 -19.79 22.39
N PHE A 6 -37.80 -19.11 22.29
CA PHE A 6 -37.21 -18.73 21.01
C PHE A 6 -36.79 -19.95 20.20
N GLU A 7 -36.04 -20.88 20.79
CA GLU A 7 -35.59 -22.10 20.10
C GLU A 7 -36.78 -22.93 19.60
N GLN A 8 -37.82 -23.13 20.42
CA GLN A 8 -39.04 -23.83 20.00
C GLN A 8 -39.73 -23.14 18.83
N LYS A 9 -39.79 -21.81 18.84
CA LYS A 9 -40.40 -21.04 17.75
C LYS A 9 -39.59 -21.15 16.45
N ILE A 10 -38.26 -21.04 16.53
CA ILE A 10 -37.35 -21.26 15.39
C ILE A 10 -37.53 -22.68 14.83
N ARG A 11 -37.61 -23.71 15.69
CA ARG A 11 -37.87 -25.10 15.27
C ARG A 11 -39.23 -25.27 14.59
N SER A 12 -40.27 -24.60 15.07
CA SER A 12 -41.60 -24.63 14.45
C SER A 12 -41.57 -24.01 13.05
N LEU A 13 -40.97 -22.83 12.92
CA LEU A 13 -40.85 -22.14 11.64
C LEU A 13 -39.97 -22.91 10.64
N ALA A 14 -38.92 -23.58 11.13
CA ALA A 14 -38.04 -24.40 10.31
C ALA A 14 -38.77 -25.59 9.68
N LYS A 15 -39.67 -26.25 10.43
CA LYS A 15 -40.52 -27.34 9.90
C LYS A 15 -41.43 -26.89 8.76
N GLU A 16 -41.84 -25.62 8.78
CA GLU A 16 -42.68 -25.00 7.75
C GLU A 16 -41.84 -24.32 6.65
N ASN A 17 -40.51 -24.38 6.73
CA ASN A 17 -39.55 -23.75 5.82
C ASN A 17 -39.73 -22.22 5.66
N LEU A 18 -40.19 -21.54 6.73
CA LEU A 18 -40.47 -20.10 6.74
C LEU A 18 -39.20 -19.27 7.03
N THR A 19 -38.24 -19.30 6.09
CA THR A 19 -36.90 -18.72 6.29
C THR A 19 -36.88 -17.20 6.55
N ASP A 20 -37.81 -16.43 5.98
CA ASP A 20 -37.87 -14.98 6.19
C ASP A 20 -38.36 -14.60 7.60
N GLU A 21 -39.32 -15.37 8.12
CA GLU A 21 -39.82 -15.20 9.49
C GLU A 21 -38.74 -15.57 10.51
N ILE A 22 -37.95 -16.61 10.21
CA ILE A 22 -36.79 -17.00 11.00
C ILE A 22 -35.75 -15.87 11.05
N ARG A 23 -35.43 -15.26 9.90
CA ARG A 23 -34.48 -14.13 9.83
C ARG A 23 -34.99 -12.93 10.62
N ALA A 24 -36.27 -12.59 10.49
CA ALA A 24 -36.88 -11.49 11.24
C ALA A 24 -36.82 -11.74 12.75
N LEU A 25 -37.23 -12.94 13.18
CA LEU A 25 -37.24 -13.33 14.60
C LEU A 25 -35.82 -13.35 15.20
N ALA A 26 -34.84 -13.87 14.46
CA ALA A 26 -33.45 -13.92 14.90
C ALA A 26 -32.77 -12.54 14.97
N LYS A 27 -33.23 -11.56 14.18
CA LYS A 27 -32.74 -10.18 14.25
C LYS A 27 -33.19 -9.47 15.54
N GLU A 28 -34.37 -9.80 16.04
CA GLU A 28 -34.94 -9.22 17.27
C GLU A 28 -34.46 -9.92 18.55
N PHE A 29 -33.99 -11.16 18.44
CA PHE A 29 -33.53 -11.95 19.57
C PHE A 29 -32.01 -11.78 19.80
N PRO A 30 -31.57 -11.27 20.96
CA PRO A 30 -30.15 -11.03 21.22
C PRO A 30 -29.42 -12.33 21.61
N SER A 31 -29.26 -13.26 20.67
CA SER A 31 -28.62 -14.56 20.92
C SER A 31 -27.23 -14.42 21.54
N GLN A 32 -26.45 -13.40 21.14
CA GLN A 32 -25.11 -13.15 21.67
C GLN A 32 -25.02 -12.90 23.18
N GLU A 33 -26.13 -12.55 23.85
CA GLU A 33 -26.18 -12.32 25.30
C GLU A 33 -26.42 -13.61 26.10
N ILE A 34 -26.77 -14.70 25.43
CA ILE A 34 -26.91 -16.03 26.03
C ILE A 34 -25.52 -16.67 26.09
N PHE A 35 -25.17 -17.27 27.23
CA PHE A 35 -23.92 -18.02 27.44
C PHE A 35 -24.27 -19.49 27.67
N ASP A 36 -24.56 -20.20 26.58
CA ASP A 36 -24.99 -21.59 26.60
C ASP A 36 -24.61 -22.26 25.28
N SER A 37 -23.54 -23.06 25.32
CA SER A 37 -23.01 -23.75 24.15
C SER A 37 -24.01 -24.68 23.49
N ASP A 38 -24.88 -25.35 24.25
CA ASP A 38 -25.82 -26.34 23.70
C ASP A 38 -26.98 -25.64 22.99
N PHE A 39 -27.43 -24.50 23.52
CA PHE A 39 -28.41 -23.64 22.87
C PHE A 39 -27.89 -23.12 21.51
N HIS A 40 -26.65 -22.62 21.48
CA HIS A 40 -26.04 -22.12 20.24
C HIS A 40 -25.80 -23.21 19.22
N LEU A 41 -25.33 -24.39 19.65
CA LEU A 41 -25.17 -25.56 18.78
C LEU A 41 -26.53 -26.01 18.20
N SER A 42 -27.57 -25.99 19.02
CA SER A 42 -28.92 -26.34 18.58
C SER A 42 -29.44 -25.41 17.47
N LEU A 43 -29.27 -24.09 17.63
CA LEU A 43 -29.65 -23.11 16.61
C LEU A 43 -28.82 -23.24 15.33
N ALA A 44 -27.51 -23.44 15.47
CA ALA A 44 -26.61 -23.59 14.33
C ALA A 44 -27.03 -24.75 13.42
N ARG A 45 -27.40 -25.92 14.00
CA ARG A 45 -27.92 -27.07 13.24
C ARG A 45 -29.21 -26.75 12.49
N ILE A 46 -30.13 -26.01 13.11
CA ILE A 46 -31.38 -25.61 12.44
C ILE A 46 -31.07 -24.68 11.26
N TYR A 47 -30.13 -23.75 11.41
CA TYR A 47 -29.72 -22.86 10.33
C TYR A 47 -28.95 -23.58 9.22
N GLU A 48 -28.17 -24.60 9.56
CA GLU A 48 -27.48 -25.49 8.63
C GLU A 48 -28.48 -26.26 7.75
N GLU A 49 -29.50 -26.90 8.37
CA GLU A 49 -30.57 -27.61 7.64
C GLU A 49 -31.33 -26.70 6.66
N LEU A 50 -31.42 -25.41 6.96
CA LEU A 50 -32.10 -24.40 6.14
C LEU A 50 -31.17 -23.69 5.14
N GLY A 51 -29.87 -24.00 5.11
CA GLY A 51 -28.89 -23.33 4.25
C GLY A 51 -28.63 -21.86 4.61
N LEU A 52 -28.90 -21.45 5.84
CA LEU A 52 -28.71 -20.07 6.33
C LEU A 52 -27.27 -19.87 6.85
N SER A 53 -26.30 -19.85 5.93
CA SER A 53 -24.87 -19.92 6.26
C SER A 53 -24.35 -18.84 7.21
N GLU A 54 -24.79 -17.58 7.04
CA GLU A 54 -24.34 -16.47 7.90
C GLU A 54 -24.77 -16.66 9.36
N MET A 55 -26.01 -17.11 9.56
CA MET A 55 -26.58 -17.35 10.89
C MET A 55 -26.00 -18.61 11.52
N MET A 56 -25.79 -19.66 10.72
CA MET A 56 -25.09 -20.88 11.13
C MET A 56 -23.70 -20.56 11.68
N PHE A 57 -22.86 -19.82 10.93
CA PHE A 57 -21.52 -19.48 11.39
C PHE A 57 -21.53 -18.56 12.62
N LYS A 58 -22.49 -17.64 12.73
CA LYS A 58 -22.66 -16.80 13.92
C LYS A 58 -22.89 -17.66 15.16
N GLU A 59 -23.86 -18.57 15.11
CA GLU A 59 -24.23 -19.39 16.27
C GLU A 59 -23.15 -20.43 16.61
N TYR A 60 -22.49 -21.04 15.62
CA TYR A 60 -21.35 -21.91 15.89
C TYR A 60 -20.18 -21.18 16.56
N ASN A 61 -19.88 -19.93 16.17
CA ASN A 61 -18.85 -19.13 16.85
C ASN A 61 -19.22 -18.79 18.30
N LEU A 62 -20.51 -18.58 18.59
CA LEU A 62 -21.00 -18.38 19.96
C LEU A 62 -20.91 -19.67 20.78
N ALA A 63 -21.20 -20.83 20.18
CA ALA A 63 -20.99 -22.13 20.82
C ALA A 63 -19.51 -22.35 21.19
N LEU A 64 -18.58 -22.05 20.28
CA LEU A 64 -17.13 -22.11 20.55
C LEU A 64 -16.64 -21.07 21.56
N ARG A 65 -17.28 -19.91 21.64
CA ARG A 65 -16.99 -18.90 22.69
C ARG A 65 -17.26 -19.49 24.07
N ASP A 66 -18.38 -20.18 24.22
CA ASP A 66 -18.87 -20.67 25.51
C ASP A 66 -18.22 -22.00 25.91
N ASN A 67 -17.96 -22.87 24.94
CA ASN A 67 -17.16 -24.07 25.14
C ASN A 67 -16.12 -24.26 24.02
N PRO A 68 -14.93 -23.64 24.16
CA PRO A 68 -13.86 -23.71 23.15
C PRO A 68 -13.27 -25.10 22.91
N LYS A 69 -13.58 -26.07 23.77
CA LYS A 69 -13.11 -27.46 23.68
C LYS A 69 -14.19 -28.43 23.19
N ASN A 70 -15.36 -27.91 22.80
CA ASN A 70 -16.42 -28.76 22.28
C ASN A 70 -16.02 -29.29 20.90
N GLU A 71 -15.60 -30.55 20.88
CA GLU A 71 -15.11 -31.24 19.68
C GLU A 71 -16.15 -31.28 18.56
N GLU A 72 -17.40 -31.53 18.91
CA GLU A 72 -18.51 -31.57 17.95
C GLU A 72 -18.69 -30.21 17.25
N VAL A 73 -18.62 -29.11 18.01
CA VAL A 73 -18.75 -27.76 17.44
C VAL A 73 -17.56 -27.44 16.53
N VAL A 74 -16.34 -27.83 16.93
CA VAL A 74 -15.15 -27.60 16.09
C VAL A 74 -15.23 -28.42 14.81
N LEU A 75 -15.69 -29.66 14.88
CA LEU A 75 -15.88 -30.52 13.72
C LEU A 75 -16.86 -29.86 12.74
N LYS A 76 -18.05 -29.47 13.22
CA LYS A 76 -19.09 -28.82 12.40
C LYS A 76 -18.63 -27.52 11.76
N VAL A 77 -17.94 -26.67 12.52
CA VAL A 77 -17.35 -25.43 11.97
C VAL A 77 -16.30 -25.75 10.92
N SER A 78 -15.47 -26.76 11.15
CA SER A 78 -14.42 -27.14 10.21
C SER A 78 -15.02 -27.69 8.93
N GLU A 79 -15.99 -28.61 9.00
CA GLU A 79 -16.76 -29.13 7.85
C GLU A 79 -17.38 -27.97 7.03
N ALA A 80 -18.10 -27.06 7.70
CA ALA A 80 -18.70 -25.92 7.02
C ALA A 80 -17.67 -25.00 6.35
N LEU A 81 -16.47 -24.85 6.94
CA LEU A 81 -15.37 -24.10 6.32
C LEU A 81 -14.78 -24.85 5.13
N VAL A 82 -14.68 -26.18 5.18
CA VAL A 82 -14.25 -27.03 4.07
C VAL A 82 -15.21 -26.92 2.90
N ASP A 83 -16.51 -27.06 3.15
CA ASP A 83 -17.58 -26.89 2.14
C ASP A 83 -17.57 -25.49 1.52
N SER A 84 -17.16 -24.48 2.30
CA SER A 84 -17.01 -23.10 1.83
C SER A 84 -15.67 -22.81 1.13
N GLY A 85 -14.79 -23.82 1.00
CA GLY A 85 -13.45 -23.69 0.40
C GLY A 85 -12.43 -22.93 1.27
N GLU A 86 -12.73 -22.71 2.54
CA GLU A 86 -11.91 -21.98 3.51
C GLU A 86 -10.92 -22.91 4.26
N PHE A 87 -10.19 -23.74 3.51
CA PHE A 87 -9.34 -24.83 4.03
C PHE A 87 -8.33 -24.38 5.10
N GLU A 88 -7.68 -23.22 4.94
CA GLU A 88 -6.75 -22.65 5.92
C GLU A 88 -7.40 -22.34 7.28
N LYS A 89 -8.65 -21.84 7.26
CA LYS A 89 -9.40 -21.60 8.49
C LYS A 89 -9.82 -22.91 9.13
N ALA A 90 -10.20 -23.91 8.33
CA ALA A 90 -10.51 -25.26 8.81
C ALA A 90 -9.28 -25.88 9.49
N LEU A 91 -8.12 -25.90 8.82
CA LEU A 91 -6.86 -26.39 9.39
C LEU A 91 -6.48 -25.68 10.69
N LYS A 92 -6.70 -24.36 10.78
CA LYS A 92 -6.44 -23.61 12.02
C LYS A 92 -7.37 -24.01 13.17
N CYS A 93 -8.64 -24.31 12.88
CA CYS A 93 -9.60 -24.79 13.88
C CYS A 93 -9.26 -26.21 14.33
N LEU A 94 -9.02 -27.11 13.37
CA LEU A 94 -8.62 -28.50 13.61
C LEU A 94 -7.31 -28.59 14.41
N ASN A 95 -6.29 -27.80 14.06
CA ASN A 95 -5.02 -27.74 14.79
C ASN A 95 -5.18 -27.28 16.25
N LYS A 96 -6.15 -26.41 16.54
CA LYS A 96 -6.43 -26.00 17.92
C LYS A 96 -7.13 -27.12 18.68
N ALA A 97 -8.13 -27.78 18.08
CA ALA A 97 -8.86 -28.84 18.74
C ALA A 97 -8.00 -30.09 18.96
N LEU A 98 -7.17 -30.48 17.99
CA LEU A 98 -6.23 -31.59 18.14
C LEU A 98 -5.15 -31.37 19.22
N LYS A 99 -4.92 -30.13 19.69
CA LYS A 99 -4.08 -29.90 20.88
C LYS A 99 -4.77 -30.35 22.17
N PHE A 100 -6.10 -30.32 22.22
CA PHE A 100 -6.89 -30.69 23.39
C PHE A 100 -7.45 -32.10 23.29
N SER A 101 -7.73 -32.59 22.08
CA SER A 101 -8.13 -33.97 21.75
C SER A 101 -7.17 -34.58 20.72
N PRO A 102 -5.91 -34.92 21.08
CA PRO A 102 -4.91 -35.40 20.11
C PRO A 102 -5.26 -36.73 19.44
N SER A 103 -6.12 -37.52 20.09
CA SER A 103 -6.58 -38.84 19.67
C SER A 103 -8.05 -38.80 19.25
N SER A 104 -8.56 -37.66 18.79
CA SER A 104 -9.90 -37.60 18.19
C SER A 104 -9.83 -38.18 16.78
N LYS A 105 -10.59 -39.25 16.53
CA LYS A 105 -10.67 -39.90 15.21
C LYS A 105 -11.22 -38.91 14.19
N GLU A 106 -12.33 -38.27 14.51
CA GLU A 106 -13.11 -37.41 13.63
C GLU A 106 -12.30 -36.16 13.23
N LEU A 107 -11.57 -35.56 14.17
CA LEU A 107 -10.70 -34.41 13.88
C LEU A 107 -9.45 -34.79 13.08
N LEU A 108 -8.91 -36.00 13.28
CA LEU A 108 -7.76 -36.49 12.51
C LEU A 108 -8.18 -36.84 11.07
N ASP A 109 -9.33 -37.49 10.89
CA ASP A 109 -9.92 -37.84 9.59
C ASP A 109 -10.20 -36.57 8.78
N LEU A 110 -10.97 -35.62 9.35
CA LEU A 110 -11.30 -34.36 8.67
C LEU A 110 -10.04 -33.53 8.37
N LYS A 111 -9.02 -33.56 9.24
CA LYS A 111 -7.75 -32.90 8.92
C LYS A 111 -7.03 -33.60 7.76
N GLY A 112 -7.02 -34.92 7.72
CA GLY A 112 -6.50 -35.70 6.59
C GLY A 112 -7.18 -35.34 5.28
N GLU A 113 -8.52 -35.30 5.27
CA GLU A 113 -9.33 -34.94 4.09
C GLU A 113 -8.98 -33.52 3.60
N VAL A 114 -8.89 -32.54 4.51
CA VAL A 114 -8.53 -31.17 4.14
C VAL A 114 -7.10 -31.07 3.60
N LEU A 115 -6.18 -31.89 4.11
CA LEU A 115 -4.81 -31.95 3.62
C LEU A 115 -4.75 -32.61 2.23
N GLU A 116 -5.53 -33.65 1.97
CA GLU A 116 -5.68 -34.23 0.63
C GLU A 116 -6.25 -33.22 -0.38
N GLU A 117 -7.33 -32.52 -0.03
CA GLU A 117 -7.95 -31.47 -0.86
C GLU A 117 -7.00 -30.29 -1.12
N THR A 118 -5.98 -30.11 -0.28
CA THR A 118 -4.92 -29.09 -0.45
C THR A 118 -3.60 -29.65 -0.99
N ASN A 119 -3.58 -30.91 -1.44
CA ASN A 119 -2.44 -31.64 -1.99
C ASN A 119 -1.25 -31.80 -1.01
N GLN A 120 -1.50 -31.79 0.29
CA GLN A 120 -0.52 -32.02 1.36
C GLN A 120 -0.52 -33.49 1.79
N TYR A 121 -0.27 -34.39 0.83
CA TYR A 121 -0.47 -35.84 1.00
C TYR A 121 0.38 -36.47 2.10
N GLU A 122 1.60 -35.99 2.33
CA GLU A 122 2.47 -36.54 3.37
C GLU A 122 1.98 -36.17 4.78
N GLU A 123 1.50 -34.94 4.96
CA GLU A 123 0.87 -34.53 6.21
C GLU A 123 -0.47 -35.27 6.42
N ALA A 124 -1.25 -35.45 5.35
CA ALA A 124 -2.48 -36.24 5.37
C ALA A 124 -2.20 -37.68 5.82
N ARG A 125 -1.18 -38.32 5.23
CA ARG A 125 -0.72 -39.67 5.59
C ARG A 125 -0.40 -39.77 7.07
N ILE A 126 0.39 -38.85 7.63
CA ILE A 126 0.73 -38.82 9.06
C ILE A 126 -0.52 -38.73 9.93
N HIS A 127 -1.53 -37.96 9.51
CA HIS A 127 -2.78 -37.83 10.23
C HIS A 127 -3.66 -39.08 10.14
N TYR A 128 -3.68 -39.77 9.00
CA TYR A 128 -4.33 -41.06 8.87
C TYR A 128 -3.63 -42.19 9.63
N GLU A 129 -2.30 -42.18 9.68
CA GLU A 129 -1.55 -43.14 10.52
C GLU A 129 -1.89 -42.95 12.00
N LYS A 130 -1.97 -41.70 12.48
CA LYS A 130 -2.43 -41.41 13.85
C LYS A 130 -3.88 -41.81 14.07
N ALA A 131 -4.75 -41.63 13.08
CA ALA A 131 -6.14 -42.08 13.15
C ALA A 131 -6.20 -43.62 13.24
N PHE A 132 -5.36 -44.33 12.49
CA PHE A 132 -5.20 -45.79 12.59
C PHE A 132 -4.66 -46.23 13.94
N GLU A 133 -3.58 -45.62 14.45
CA GLU A 133 -3.01 -45.91 15.77
C GLU A 133 -4.05 -45.77 16.89
N THR A 134 -4.93 -44.78 16.75
CA THR A 134 -5.96 -44.49 17.74
C THR A 134 -7.16 -45.45 17.67
N THR A 135 -7.54 -45.88 16.47
CA THR A 135 -8.82 -46.57 16.24
C THR A 135 -8.69 -48.03 15.83
N SER A 136 -7.49 -48.43 15.39
CA SER A 136 -7.21 -49.71 14.71
C SER A 136 -8.13 -49.99 13.51
N ASP A 137 -8.72 -48.95 12.91
CA ASP A 137 -9.62 -49.05 11.77
C ASP A 137 -8.80 -49.15 10.46
N GLU A 138 -8.82 -50.34 9.84
CA GLU A 138 -8.05 -50.64 8.63
C GLU A 138 -8.36 -49.69 7.45
N LYS A 139 -9.49 -48.95 7.46
CA LYS A 139 -9.76 -47.86 6.49
C LYS A 139 -8.59 -46.90 6.43
N TYR A 140 -8.13 -46.40 7.59
CA TYR A 140 -7.09 -45.38 7.65
C TYR A 140 -5.71 -45.91 7.27
N LYS A 141 -5.44 -47.18 7.58
CA LYS A 141 -4.23 -47.85 7.13
C LYS A 141 -4.21 -47.99 5.62
N HIS A 142 -5.32 -48.39 4.99
CA HIS A 142 -5.41 -48.45 3.54
C HIS A 142 -5.28 -47.07 2.87
N ILE A 143 -5.86 -46.01 3.46
CA ILE A 143 -5.71 -44.64 2.95
C ILE A 143 -4.24 -44.20 3.05
N ALA A 144 -3.61 -44.38 4.21
CA ALA A 144 -2.19 -44.05 4.40
C ALA A 144 -1.26 -44.85 3.45
N GLU A 145 -1.55 -46.14 3.24
CA GLU A 145 -0.82 -46.98 2.28
C GLU A 145 -1.07 -46.59 0.82
N ALA A 146 -2.27 -46.14 0.47
CA ALA A 146 -2.60 -45.65 -0.87
C ALA A 146 -1.84 -44.34 -1.17
N LEU A 147 -1.88 -43.38 -0.23
CA LEU A 147 -1.11 -42.14 -0.31
C LEU A 147 0.41 -42.42 -0.37
N ALA A 148 0.89 -43.48 0.27
CA ALA A 148 2.29 -43.91 0.18
C ALA A 148 2.65 -44.58 -1.17
N LYS A 149 1.70 -45.21 -1.87
CA LYS A 149 1.91 -45.86 -3.18
C LYS A 149 1.85 -44.89 -4.35
N GLU A 150 1.00 -43.86 -4.27
CA GLU A 150 0.98 -42.77 -5.27
C GLU A 150 2.34 -42.05 -5.36
N ARG A 151 3.15 -42.12 -4.30
CA ARG A 151 4.56 -41.69 -4.25
C ARG A 151 5.53 -42.65 -4.96
N ILE A 152 5.21 -43.94 -5.10
CA ILE A 152 6.11 -44.95 -5.68
C ILE A 152 5.95 -45.02 -7.21
N ASP A 153 4.75 -44.83 -7.75
CA ASP A 153 4.52 -44.80 -9.21
C ASP A 153 5.04 -43.51 -9.89
N SER A 154 5.44 -42.50 -9.10
CA SER A 154 6.06 -41.26 -9.57
C SER A 154 7.59 -41.27 -9.54
N GLU A 155 8.24 -42.31 -9.00
CA GLU A 155 9.70 -42.36 -8.79
C GLU A 155 10.54 -42.70 -10.05
N ASP A 156 9.94 -43.11 -11.19
CA ASP A 156 10.71 -43.60 -12.35
C ASP A 156 11.04 -42.58 -13.45
N SER A 157 10.81 -41.27 -13.28
CA SER A 157 11.30 -40.27 -14.27
C SER A 157 11.42 -38.81 -13.82
N ILE A 158 11.79 -38.53 -12.57
CA ILE A 158 12.12 -37.15 -12.16
C ILE A 158 13.32 -37.18 -11.21
N GLU A 159 14.43 -36.55 -11.64
CA GLU A 159 15.51 -36.15 -10.75
C GLU A 159 14.93 -35.20 -9.69
N THR A 160 14.82 -35.72 -8.45
CA THR A 160 14.73 -35.01 -7.17
C THR A 160 13.69 -33.87 -7.09
N GLU A 161 12.44 -34.20 -6.79
CA GLU A 161 11.54 -33.26 -6.09
C GLU A 161 11.87 -33.31 -4.60
N ASP A 162 12.86 -32.50 -4.20
CA ASP A 162 12.99 -32.06 -2.81
C ASP A 162 11.65 -31.46 -2.36
N ASP A 163 11.25 -31.82 -1.15
CA ASP A 163 10.18 -31.21 -0.36
C ASP A 163 10.45 -29.69 -0.26
N TYR A 164 10.06 -28.92 -1.29
CA TYR A 164 10.34 -27.49 -1.38
C TYR A 164 9.33 -26.76 -0.51
N HIS A 165 9.56 -26.82 0.79
CA HIS A 165 8.91 -25.93 1.74
C HIS A 165 9.44 -24.51 1.47
N PHE A 166 8.65 -23.70 0.74
CA PHE A 166 8.99 -22.29 0.54
C PHE A 166 9.08 -21.65 1.94
N PRO A 167 10.27 -21.23 2.40
CA PRO A 167 10.47 -21.01 3.82
C PRO A 167 9.64 -19.83 4.32
N LEU A 168 9.24 -19.88 5.60
CA LEU A 168 8.59 -18.75 6.24
C LEU A 168 9.49 -17.52 6.10
N PRO A 169 9.02 -16.43 5.45
CA PRO A 169 9.86 -15.26 5.21
C PRO A 169 10.18 -14.56 6.54
N THR A 170 11.44 -14.17 6.72
CA THR A 170 11.87 -13.28 7.80
C THR A 170 11.39 -11.85 7.57
N ASP A 171 11.40 -11.02 8.61
CA ASP A 171 11.00 -9.61 8.49
C ASP A 171 11.90 -8.83 7.52
N GLU A 172 13.20 -9.17 7.45
CA GLU A 172 14.15 -8.57 6.50
C GLU A 172 13.82 -8.95 5.05
N GLN A 173 13.47 -10.23 4.81
CA GLN A 173 13.04 -10.70 3.49
C GLN A 173 11.74 -10.04 3.05
N LEU A 174 10.78 -9.86 3.98
CA LEU A 174 9.53 -9.14 3.72
C LEU A 174 9.78 -7.66 3.42
N LEU A 175 10.69 -7.03 4.15
CA LEU A 175 11.10 -5.65 3.91
C LEU A 175 11.67 -5.50 2.50
N ARG A 176 12.63 -6.37 2.14
CA ARG A 176 13.25 -6.36 0.81
C ARG A 176 12.24 -6.60 -0.30
N PHE A 177 11.30 -7.53 -0.10
CA PHE A 177 10.25 -7.80 -1.07
C PHE A 177 9.33 -6.59 -1.28
N VAL A 178 8.87 -5.96 -0.18
CA VAL A 178 8.01 -4.77 -0.28
C VAL A 178 8.76 -3.58 -0.90
N GLU A 179 10.05 -3.40 -0.59
CA GLU A 179 10.90 -2.38 -1.21
C GLU A 179 10.90 -2.50 -2.73
N LEU A 180 11.17 -3.70 -3.24
CA LEU A 180 11.31 -3.98 -4.67
C LEU A 180 9.97 -3.92 -5.43
N PHE A 181 8.89 -4.42 -4.83
CA PHE A 181 7.61 -4.62 -5.51
C PHE A 181 6.51 -3.63 -5.13
N SER A 182 6.82 -2.59 -4.34
CA SER A 182 5.86 -1.55 -4.00
C SER A 182 5.44 -0.73 -5.25
N GLY A 183 4.13 -0.48 -5.36
CA GLY A 183 3.55 0.37 -6.40
C GLY A 183 2.67 1.45 -5.79
N ARG A 184 1.48 1.64 -6.36
CA ARG A 184 0.51 2.68 -5.96
C ARG A 184 0.12 2.58 -4.50
N GLU A 185 0.22 3.71 -3.81
CA GLU A 185 -0.03 3.79 -2.38
C GLU A 185 -1.51 3.51 -2.05
N GLY A 186 -1.74 2.73 -0.99
CA GLY A 186 -3.08 2.48 -0.45
C GLY A 186 -3.96 1.56 -1.29
N VAL A 187 -3.41 0.85 -2.28
CA VAL A 187 -4.18 -0.09 -3.11
C VAL A 187 -3.33 -1.24 -3.63
N TYR A 188 -3.90 -2.44 -3.65
CA TYR A 188 -3.39 -3.60 -4.38
C TYR A 188 -4.58 -4.38 -4.96
N ALA A 189 -4.32 -5.47 -5.66
CA ALA A 189 -5.36 -6.37 -6.15
C ALA A 189 -5.11 -7.80 -5.65
N ARG A 190 -6.19 -8.57 -5.43
CA ARG A 190 -6.12 -10.00 -5.12
C ARG A 190 -6.65 -10.82 -6.29
N GLN A 191 -5.90 -11.85 -6.68
CA GLN A 191 -6.32 -12.80 -7.70
C GLN A 191 -7.42 -13.71 -7.14
N TRP A 192 -8.47 -13.91 -7.91
CA TRP A 192 -9.50 -14.91 -7.67
C TRP A 192 -9.59 -15.87 -8.85
N ALA A 193 -10.10 -17.07 -8.60
CA ALA A 193 -10.49 -18.05 -9.61
C ALA A 193 -11.96 -18.43 -9.39
N SER A 194 -12.74 -18.53 -10.46
CA SER A 194 -14.10 -19.05 -10.42
C SER A 194 -14.09 -20.57 -10.43
N GLN A 195 -15.20 -21.18 -10.04
CA GLN A 195 -15.43 -22.63 -10.15
C GLN A 195 -15.39 -23.12 -11.61
N THR A 196 -15.62 -22.23 -12.59
CA THR A 196 -15.55 -22.51 -14.04
C THR A 196 -14.13 -22.44 -14.61
N GLY A 197 -13.13 -22.08 -13.79
CA GLY A 197 -11.73 -21.95 -14.20
C GLY A 197 -11.33 -20.58 -14.78
N ASP A 198 -12.23 -19.59 -14.70
CA ASP A 198 -11.92 -18.20 -15.02
C ASP A 198 -11.11 -17.58 -13.90
N THR A 199 -10.24 -16.63 -14.22
CA THR A 199 -9.45 -15.92 -13.21
C THR A 199 -9.52 -14.43 -13.42
N GLY A 200 -9.53 -13.67 -12.33
CA GLY A 200 -9.53 -12.21 -12.37
C GLY A 200 -8.87 -11.61 -11.14
N TYR A 201 -9.04 -10.29 -11.00
CA TYR A 201 -8.46 -9.52 -9.90
C TYR A 201 -9.52 -8.64 -9.25
N SER A 202 -9.55 -8.65 -7.92
CA SER A 202 -10.39 -7.78 -7.09
C SER A 202 -9.54 -6.70 -6.45
N VAL A 203 -9.95 -5.44 -6.61
CA VAL A 203 -9.28 -4.29 -6.01
C VAL A 203 -9.43 -4.33 -4.49
N VAL A 204 -8.33 -4.14 -3.77
CA VAL A 204 -8.32 -3.95 -2.32
C VAL A 204 -7.74 -2.57 -2.01
N ARG A 205 -8.55 -1.68 -1.43
CA ARG A 205 -8.18 -0.29 -1.09
C ARG A 205 -7.49 -0.20 0.27
N GLU A 206 -6.40 -0.95 0.39
CA GLU A 206 -5.53 -0.99 1.55
C GLU A 206 -4.06 -0.92 1.09
N PRO A 207 -3.11 -0.44 1.91
CA PRO A 207 -1.70 -0.45 1.54
C PRO A 207 -1.15 -1.88 1.45
N PHE A 208 -0.18 -2.07 0.54
CA PHE A 208 0.62 -3.30 0.49
C PHE A 208 1.61 -3.32 1.67
N THR A 209 1.26 -4.07 2.72
CA THR A 209 2.04 -4.16 3.98
C THR A 209 2.82 -5.47 4.07
N PHE A 210 3.74 -5.59 5.06
CA PHE A 210 4.44 -6.86 5.34
C PHE A 210 3.48 -8.03 5.61
N LYS A 211 2.33 -7.76 6.25
CA LYS A 211 1.31 -8.79 6.44
C LYS A 211 0.74 -9.27 5.10
N VAL A 212 0.47 -8.36 4.17
CA VAL A 212 -0.05 -8.69 2.84
C VAL A 212 1.02 -9.44 2.03
N ALA A 213 2.27 -8.96 2.03
CA ALA A 213 3.40 -9.62 1.40
C ALA A 213 3.65 -11.04 1.95
N LYS A 214 3.58 -11.22 3.28
CA LYS A 214 3.70 -12.53 3.91
C LYS A 214 2.60 -13.48 3.44
N ASN A 215 1.35 -13.06 3.48
CA ASN A 215 0.24 -13.90 3.01
C ASN A 215 0.33 -14.22 1.51
N HIS A 216 0.89 -13.30 0.72
CA HIS A 216 1.19 -13.53 -0.69
C HIS A 216 2.23 -14.62 -0.90
N ILE A 217 3.37 -14.48 -0.24
CA ILE A 217 4.48 -15.42 -0.30
C ILE A 217 4.07 -16.79 0.25
N LEU A 218 3.25 -16.86 1.29
CA LEU A 218 2.76 -18.14 1.82
C LEU A 218 1.71 -18.81 0.92
N GLY A 219 1.19 -18.12 -0.10
CA GLY A 219 0.18 -18.67 -1.01
C GLY A 219 -1.27 -18.53 -0.54
N ASN A 220 -1.50 -17.84 0.59
CA ASN A 220 -2.84 -17.61 1.16
C ASN A 220 -3.72 -16.78 0.21
N PHE A 221 -3.13 -15.86 -0.54
CA PHE A 221 -3.76 -15.16 -1.68
C PHE A 221 -2.70 -14.61 -2.63
N THR A 222 -3.03 -14.44 -3.91
CA THR A 222 -2.08 -13.92 -4.88
C THR A 222 -2.32 -12.43 -5.14
N VAL A 223 -1.26 -11.64 -5.07
CA VAL A 223 -1.33 -10.17 -5.13
C VAL A 223 -0.91 -9.69 -6.51
N GLY A 224 -1.67 -8.73 -7.04
CA GLY A 224 -1.25 -7.86 -8.13
C GLY A 224 -1.02 -6.44 -7.62
N ILE A 225 -0.05 -5.74 -8.20
CA ILE A 225 0.30 -4.36 -7.86
C ILE A 225 0.04 -3.45 -9.05
N TYR A 226 -0.45 -2.24 -8.77
CA TYR A 226 -0.53 -1.14 -9.72
C TYR A 226 0.81 -0.40 -9.73
N PRO A 227 1.63 -0.47 -10.79
CA PRO A 227 3.01 0.05 -10.72
C PRO A 227 3.08 1.58 -10.60
N VAL A 228 2.13 2.30 -11.19
CA VAL A 228 2.14 3.77 -11.23
C VAL A 228 1.60 4.35 -9.93
N ARG A 229 2.50 5.00 -9.20
CA ARG A 229 2.27 5.67 -7.93
C ARG A 229 1.40 6.91 -8.06
N LEU A 230 0.90 7.41 -6.93
CA LEU A 230 0.06 8.61 -6.91
C LEU A 230 0.76 9.85 -7.47
N ASP A 231 2.09 9.90 -7.36
CA ASP A 231 2.95 10.96 -7.92
C ASP A 231 3.35 10.72 -9.40
N ASN A 232 2.75 9.72 -10.06
CA ASN A 232 3.07 9.28 -11.42
C ASN A 232 4.52 8.78 -11.59
N THR A 233 5.15 8.30 -10.53
CA THR A 233 6.42 7.56 -10.60
C THR A 233 6.21 6.04 -10.50
N VAL A 234 7.26 5.28 -10.77
CA VAL A 234 7.33 3.82 -10.61
C VAL A 234 8.61 3.43 -9.88
N ASN A 235 8.56 2.34 -9.13
CA ASN A 235 9.73 1.77 -8.43
C ASN A 235 10.40 0.65 -9.25
N PHE A 236 9.71 0.13 -10.27
CA PHE A 236 10.22 -0.88 -11.18
C PHE A 236 9.66 -0.71 -12.59
N ILE A 237 10.29 -1.36 -13.55
CA ILE A 237 9.81 -1.57 -14.92
C ILE A 237 9.67 -3.08 -15.11
N ALA A 238 8.60 -3.54 -15.75
CA ALA A 238 8.44 -4.95 -16.04
C ALA A 238 7.98 -5.19 -17.48
N PHE A 239 8.41 -6.31 -18.05
CA PHE A 239 7.96 -6.83 -19.32
C PHE A 239 7.23 -8.14 -19.05
N ASP A 240 6.00 -8.26 -19.52
CA ASP A 240 5.19 -9.46 -19.40
C ASP A 240 5.17 -10.19 -20.74
N ILE A 241 5.94 -11.28 -20.83
CA ILE A 241 6.16 -12.06 -22.05
C ILE A 241 5.31 -13.33 -21.98
N ASP A 242 4.14 -13.27 -22.61
CA ASP A 242 3.11 -14.30 -22.50
C ASP A 242 2.84 -15.00 -23.82
N ILE A 243 2.59 -16.30 -23.77
CA ILE A 243 1.95 -17.01 -24.89
C ILE A 243 0.53 -16.47 -25.02
N SER A 244 0.22 -15.83 -26.14
CA SER A 244 -1.08 -15.17 -26.36
C SER A 244 -2.23 -16.18 -26.22
N SER A 245 -3.31 -15.77 -25.53
CA SER A 245 -4.46 -16.65 -25.22
C SER A 245 -5.03 -17.39 -26.42
N ARG A 246 -4.99 -16.78 -27.62
CA ARG A 246 -5.41 -17.37 -28.91
C ARG A 246 -4.64 -18.64 -29.31
N PHE A 247 -3.40 -18.81 -28.86
CA PHE A 247 -2.56 -19.96 -29.18
C PHE A 247 -2.47 -20.99 -28.04
N ILE A 248 -3.00 -20.69 -26.85
CA ILE A 248 -2.96 -21.61 -25.71
C ILE A 248 -3.63 -22.95 -26.02
N PRO A 249 -4.85 -23.02 -26.59
CA PRO A 249 -5.51 -24.30 -26.87
C PRO A 249 -4.70 -25.20 -27.82
N LYS A 250 -3.85 -24.60 -28.68
CA LYS A 250 -2.99 -25.32 -29.62
C LYS A 250 -1.80 -25.98 -28.93
N PHE A 251 -1.22 -25.32 -27.92
CA PHE A 251 0.01 -25.78 -27.28
C PHE A 251 -0.24 -26.57 -26.00
N ILE A 252 -1.29 -26.23 -25.23
CA ILE A 252 -1.51 -26.80 -23.89
C ILE A 252 -1.90 -28.29 -23.93
N THR A 253 -2.42 -28.78 -25.06
CA THR A 253 -2.82 -30.18 -25.26
C THR A 253 -1.64 -31.10 -25.57
N ASP A 254 -0.48 -30.55 -25.93
CA ASP A 254 0.75 -31.29 -26.21
C ASP A 254 1.90 -30.77 -25.35
N ARG A 255 2.33 -31.60 -24.39
CA ARG A 255 3.39 -31.27 -23.42
C ARG A 255 4.69 -30.85 -24.11
N GLN A 256 5.03 -31.41 -25.27
CA GLN A 256 6.26 -31.08 -25.99
C GLN A 256 6.13 -29.72 -26.71
N GLN A 257 4.95 -29.42 -27.26
CA GLN A 257 4.68 -28.11 -27.85
C GLN A 257 4.62 -27.01 -26.81
N TRP A 258 3.98 -27.25 -25.65
CA TRP A 258 3.97 -26.31 -24.52
C TRP A 258 5.38 -25.99 -24.03
N LYS A 259 6.21 -27.01 -23.79
CA LYS A 259 7.63 -26.84 -23.41
C LYS A 259 8.40 -26.06 -24.48
N SER A 260 8.15 -26.33 -25.75
CA SER A 260 8.81 -25.61 -26.85
C SER A 260 8.40 -24.14 -26.90
N ALA A 261 7.11 -23.83 -26.74
CA ALA A 261 6.61 -22.46 -26.69
C ALA A 261 7.17 -21.69 -25.48
N LYS A 262 7.22 -22.30 -24.29
CA LYS A 262 7.86 -21.73 -23.10
C LYS A 262 9.37 -21.49 -23.30
N LYS A 263 10.08 -22.37 -24.02
CA LYS A 263 11.50 -22.13 -24.38
C LYS A 263 11.68 -20.91 -25.28
N VAL A 264 10.77 -20.68 -26.22
CA VAL A 264 10.79 -19.47 -27.06
C VAL A 264 10.50 -18.23 -26.23
N ALA A 265 9.50 -18.27 -25.35
CA ALA A 265 9.21 -17.17 -24.42
C ALA A 265 10.42 -16.82 -23.53
N LEU A 266 11.12 -17.83 -23.00
CA LEU A 266 12.36 -17.65 -22.24
C LEU A 266 13.47 -17.01 -23.09
N LYS A 267 13.63 -17.45 -24.35
CA LYS A 267 14.59 -16.86 -25.29
C LYS A 267 14.28 -15.38 -25.57
N THR A 268 13.02 -15.01 -25.67
CA THR A 268 12.59 -13.62 -25.79
C THR A 268 12.91 -12.82 -24.52
N ALA A 269 12.63 -13.36 -23.33
CA ALA A 269 13.00 -12.75 -22.05
C ALA A 269 14.52 -12.53 -21.94
N LYS A 270 15.34 -13.50 -22.35
CA LYS A 270 16.81 -13.35 -22.43
C LYS A 270 17.23 -12.23 -23.37
N SER A 271 16.55 -12.07 -24.48
CA SER A 271 16.88 -11.02 -25.46
C SER A 271 16.64 -9.63 -24.86
N ILE A 272 15.58 -9.48 -24.04
CA ILE A 272 15.35 -8.27 -23.23
C ILE A 272 16.47 -8.06 -22.21
N VAL A 273 16.86 -9.10 -21.47
CA VAL A 273 17.95 -9.00 -20.48
C VAL A 273 19.27 -8.58 -21.15
N ASN A 274 19.59 -9.17 -22.30
CA ASN A 274 20.79 -8.85 -23.07
C ASN A 274 20.77 -7.40 -23.59
N GLU A 275 19.62 -6.90 -24.05
CA GLU A 275 19.50 -5.49 -24.47
C GLU A 275 19.71 -4.56 -23.27
N CYS A 276 19.13 -4.86 -22.11
CA CYS A 276 19.32 -4.06 -20.88
C CYS A 276 20.80 -4.02 -20.46
N ALA A 277 21.50 -5.15 -20.55
CA ALA A 277 22.91 -5.26 -20.19
C ALA A 277 23.83 -4.36 -21.05
N THR A 278 23.41 -3.95 -22.26
CA THR A 278 24.22 -3.08 -23.12
C THR A 278 24.48 -1.68 -22.54
N SER A 279 23.64 -1.23 -21.60
CA SER A 279 23.78 0.07 -20.93
C SER A 279 23.81 -0.06 -19.40
N ASP A 280 24.32 -1.19 -18.89
CA ASP A 280 24.49 -1.44 -17.45
C ASP A 280 23.16 -1.36 -16.67
N VAL A 281 22.09 -1.90 -17.27
CA VAL A 281 20.77 -2.00 -16.63
C VAL A 281 20.53 -3.45 -16.23
N PHE A 282 20.58 -3.72 -14.92
CA PHE A 282 20.28 -5.04 -14.37
C PHE A 282 18.80 -5.39 -14.54
N SER A 283 18.54 -6.64 -14.93
CA SER A 283 17.20 -7.18 -15.16
C SER A 283 17.13 -8.65 -14.79
N TYR A 284 15.96 -9.11 -14.36
CA TYR A 284 15.77 -10.43 -13.74
C TYR A 284 14.52 -11.13 -14.27
N ILE A 285 14.63 -12.42 -14.57
CA ILE A 285 13.55 -13.22 -15.16
C ILE A 285 12.82 -14.00 -14.07
N GLU A 286 11.50 -13.90 -14.07
CA GLU A 286 10.59 -14.71 -13.26
C GLU A 286 9.73 -15.58 -14.19
N ASP A 287 9.63 -16.89 -13.90
CA ASP A 287 8.54 -17.70 -14.45
C ASP A 287 7.23 -17.29 -13.79
N SER A 288 6.25 -16.84 -14.57
CA SER A 288 4.98 -16.34 -14.04
C SER A 288 4.11 -17.43 -13.39
N GLY A 289 4.50 -18.71 -13.49
CA GLY A 289 3.74 -19.87 -13.02
C GLY A 289 2.58 -20.22 -13.96
N TYR A 290 2.52 -19.63 -15.16
CA TYR A 290 1.52 -19.99 -16.15
C TYR A 290 2.04 -19.83 -17.59
N LYS A 291 1.60 -18.79 -18.31
CA LYS A 291 1.73 -18.66 -19.77
C LYS A 291 3.11 -18.18 -20.24
N GLY A 292 3.95 -17.69 -19.33
CA GLY A 292 5.04 -16.82 -19.75
C GLY A 292 6.06 -16.55 -18.67
N TYR A 293 6.74 -15.42 -18.84
CA TYR A 293 7.77 -14.92 -17.93
C TYR A 293 7.59 -13.42 -17.75
N HIS A 294 7.90 -12.94 -16.56
CA HIS A 294 8.12 -11.52 -16.35
C HIS A 294 9.62 -11.20 -16.37
N CYS A 295 10.02 -10.10 -16.99
CA CYS A 295 11.36 -9.55 -16.86
C CYS A 295 11.28 -8.24 -16.06
N TRP A 296 11.96 -8.19 -14.93
CA TRP A 296 11.90 -7.12 -13.94
C TRP A 296 13.16 -6.26 -13.95
N ILE A 297 13.00 -4.95 -13.90
CA ILE A 297 14.07 -3.96 -13.68
C ILE A 297 13.69 -3.12 -12.47
N PHE A 298 14.44 -3.23 -11.40
CA PHE A 298 14.21 -2.46 -10.17
C PHE A 298 14.97 -1.14 -10.20
N LEU A 299 14.40 -0.08 -9.60
CA LEU A 299 14.96 1.26 -9.69
C LEU A 299 15.46 1.73 -8.32
N LYS A 300 16.69 2.25 -8.27
CA LYS A 300 17.30 2.74 -7.02
C LYS A 300 16.57 3.94 -6.42
N SER A 301 15.84 4.69 -7.25
CA SER A 301 14.93 5.74 -6.82
C SER A 301 13.75 5.85 -7.79
N PRO A 302 12.57 6.30 -7.34
CA PRO A 302 11.37 6.34 -8.17
C PRO A 302 11.58 7.15 -9.46
N LEU A 303 11.20 6.57 -10.61
CA LEU A 303 11.32 7.17 -11.94
C LEU A 303 9.95 7.57 -12.47
N ARG A 304 9.85 8.70 -13.19
CA ARG A 304 8.58 9.10 -13.84
C ARG A 304 8.08 7.99 -14.76
N ALA A 305 6.81 7.61 -14.63
CA ALA A 305 6.19 6.54 -15.41
C ALA A 305 6.28 6.80 -16.92
N SER A 306 6.26 8.06 -17.35
CA SER A 306 6.46 8.45 -18.75
C SER A 306 7.84 8.06 -19.30
N ILE A 307 8.90 8.21 -18.50
CA ILE A 307 10.29 7.91 -18.88
C ILE A 307 10.52 6.41 -18.83
N ALA A 308 10.04 5.75 -17.78
CA ALA A 308 10.04 4.30 -17.64
C ALA A 308 9.38 3.59 -18.83
N ARG A 309 8.21 4.09 -19.24
CA ARG A 309 7.48 3.57 -20.41
C ARG A 309 8.24 3.83 -21.71
N ASP A 310 8.89 4.98 -21.86
CA ASP A 310 9.67 5.28 -23.07
C ASP A 310 10.86 4.34 -23.22
N PHE A 311 11.63 4.16 -22.14
CA PHE A 311 12.71 3.20 -22.05
C PHE A 311 12.26 1.79 -22.44
N ALA A 312 11.19 1.29 -21.80
CA ALA A 312 10.66 -0.05 -22.07
C ALA A 312 10.22 -0.24 -23.53
N ARG A 313 9.59 0.77 -24.14
CA ARG A 313 9.18 0.72 -25.56
C ARG A 313 10.36 0.59 -26.50
N ARG A 314 11.45 1.30 -26.23
CA ARG A 314 12.68 1.24 -27.05
C ARG A 314 13.30 -0.15 -27.00
N ILE A 315 13.32 -0.79 -25.84
CA ILE A 315 13.75 -2.19 -25.71
C ILE A 315 12.83 -3.10 -26.53
N VAL A 316 11.51 -3.06 -26.32
CA VAL A 316 10.60 -3.95 -27.06
C VAL A 316 10.72 -3.74 -28.58
N SER A 317 10.97 -2.51 -29.05
CA SER A 317 11.18 -2.24 -30.47
C SER A 317 12.49 -2.79 -31.05
N SER A 318 13.48 -3.11 -30.21
CA SER A 318 14.71 -3.78 -30.65
C SER A 318 14.61 -5.30 -30.66
N ILE A 319 13.62 -5.87 -29.95
CA ILE A 319 13.44 -7.32 -29.83
C ILE A 319 12.53 -7.86 -30.94
N LYS A 320 12.97 -8.94 -31.59
CA LYS A 320 12.12 -9.76 -32.46
C LYS A 320 11.44 -10.84 -31.64
N ALA A 321 10.13 -10.82 -31.57
CA ALA A 321 9.31 -11.83 -30.91
C ALA A 321 8.50 -12.62 -31.94
N ASP A 322 8.29 -13.91 -31.69
CA ASP A 322 7.41 -14.75 -32.50
C ASP A 322 5.93 -14.31 -32.37
N ASP A 323 5.14 -14.47 -33.44
CA ASP A 323 3.74 -14.00 -33.53
C ASP A 323 2.80 -14.56 -32.45
N PHE A 324 3.16 -15.70 -31.85
CA PHE A 324 2.38 -16.33 -30.79
C PHE A 324 2.69 -15.78 -29.38
N LEU A 325 3.70 -14.93 -29.26
CA LEU A 325 4.05 -14.24 -28.03
C LEU A 325 3.49 -12.81 -28.03
N SER A 326 3.06 -12.37 -26.87
CA SER A 326 2.71 -10.98 -26.58
C SER A 326 3.66 -10.44 -25.52
N ILE A 327 4.23 -9.25 -25.76
CA ILE A 327 5.06 -8.54 -24.79
C ILE A 327 4.31 -7.30 -24.32
N GLU A 328 3.78 -7.33 -23.10
CA GLU A 328 3.23 -6.14 -22.44
C GLU A 328 4.29 -5.42 -21.61
N ILE A 329 4.18 -4.10 -21.48
CA ILE A 329 5.11 -3.27 -20.72
C ILE A 329 4.41 -2.63 -19.51
N PHE A 330 5.14 -2.57 -18.40
CA PHE A 330 4.72 -1.94 -17.17
C PHE A 330 5.78 -0.91 -16.74
N PRO A 331 5.41 0.37 -16.57
CA PRO A 331 4.05 0.91 -16.62
C PRO A 331 3.45 1.01 -18.04
N LYS A 332 2.19 0.60 -18.19
CA LYS A 332 1.43 0.72 -19.44
C LYS A 332 0.98 2.16 -19.71
N GLN A 333 0.80 2.97 -18.67
CA GLN A 333 0.41 4.38 -18.76
C GLN A 333 1.57 5.34 -18.47
N LYS A 334 1.54 6.54 -19.08
CA LYS A 334 2.49 7.63 -18.74
C LYS A 334 2.10 8.35 -17.45
N PHE A 335 0.82 8.35 -17.14
CA PHE A 335 0.19 8.91 -15.94
C PHE A 335 -1.14 8.18 -15.71
N VAL A 336 -1.64 8.17 -14.48
CA VAL A 336 -2.95 7.61 -14.16
C VAL A 336 -3.90 8.76 -13.84
N LYS A 337 -5.03 8.85 -14.56
CA LYS A 337 -6.07 9.85 -14.33
C LYS A 337 -6.65 9.72 -12.92
N GLU A 338 -7.12 10.83 -12.37
CA GLU A 338 -7.81 10.84 -11.08
C GLU A 338 -9.02 9.89 -11.11
N GLY A 339 -9.20 9.11 -10.04
CA GLY A 339 -10.22 8.06 -9.95
C GLY A 339 -9.86 6.71 -10.60
N SER A 340 -8.84 6.64 -11.47
CA SER A 340 -8.34 5.38 -12.05
C SER A 340 -7.17 4.79 -11.24
N LEU A 341 -6.95 3.49 -11.37
CA LEU A 341 -5.83 2.77 -10.73
C LEU A 341 -4.68 2.44 -11.68
N GLY A 342 -4.94 2.47 -12.99
CA GLY A 342 -4.00 1.99 -14.00
C GLY A 342 -4.05 0.46 -14.18
N ASN A 343 -3.07 -0.09 -14.91
CA ASN A 343 -2.92 -1.53 -15.08
C ASN A 343 -2.19 -2.14 -13.88
N LEU A 344 -2.55 -3.37 -13.54
CA LEU A 344 -1.88 -4.17 -12.52
C LEU A 344 -0.97 -5.23 -13.16
N ILE A 345 0.05 -5.64 -12.43
CA ILE A 345 0.90 -6.80 -12.74
C ILE A 345 0.93 -7.74 -11.53
N LYS A 346 0.95 -9.05 -11.77
CA LYS A 346 1.06 -10.08 -10.72
C LYS A 346 2.46 -10.07 -10.12
N LEU A 347 2.58 -10.19 -8.80
CA LEU A 347 3.87 -10.29 -8.12
C LEU A 347 4.46 -11.72 -8.19
N PRO A 348 5.81 -11.85 -8.12
CA PRO A 348 6.48 -13.14 -7.99
C PRO A 348 6.26 -13.74 -6.59
N PHE A 349 6.64 -15.00 -6.42
CA PHE A 349 6.47 -15.82 -5.20
C PHE A 349 5.03 -16.19 -4.84
N GLY A 350 4.00 -15.57 -5.40
CA GLY A 350 2.62 -16.03 -5.24
C GLY A 350 2.30 -17.34 -5.97
N ILE A 351 1.24 -18.01 -5.53
CA ILE A 351 0.69 -19.21 -6.18
C ILE A 351 -0.37 -18.78 -7.21
N HIS A 352 -0.15 -19.06 -8.48
CA HIS A 352 -1.08 -18.70 -9.53
C HIS A 352 -2.39 -19.48 -9.40
N ARG A 353 -3.52 -18.79 -9.21
CA ARG A 353 -4.80 -19.43 -8.81
C ARG A 353 -5.43 -20.39 -9.83
N LYS A 354 -4.95 -20.40 -11.08
CA LYS A 354 -5.42 -21.34 -12.11
C LYS A 354 -4.59 -22.62 -12.19
N THR A 355 -3.28 -22.48 -12.05
CA THR A 355 -2.30 -23.55 -12.31
C THR A 355 -1.78 -24.15 -11.01
N MET A 356 -1.98 -23.45 -9.90
CA MET A 356 -1.41 -23.77 -8.58
C MET A 356 0.13 -23.76 -8.55
N GLU A 357 0.75 -23.28 -9.62
CA GLU A 357 2.20 -23.12 -9.74
C GLU A 357 2.66 -21.82 -9.09
N ARG A 358 3.85 -21.85 -8.50
CA ARG A 358 4.48 -20.70 -7.85
C ARG A 358 5.27 -19.88 -8.86
N GLY A 359 5.12 -18.56 -8.81
CA GLY A 359 5.99 -17.66 -9.57
C GLY A 359 7.39 -17.61 -8.95
N LEU A 360 8.44 -17.97 -9.70
CA LEU A 360 9.80 -18.09 -9.17
C LEU A 360 10.80 -17.36 -10.07
N PHE A 361 11.82 -16.76 -9.47
CA PHE A 361 12.96 -16.25 -10.24
C PHE A 361 13.79 -17.41 -10.78
N VAL A 362 14.20 -17.27 -12.03
CA VAL A 362 14.92 -18.29 -12.78
C VAL A 362 16.25 -17.78 -13.32
N ASP A 363 17.20 -18.70 -13.47
CA ASP A 363 18.50 -18.45 -14.07
C ASP A 363 18.43 -18.28 -15.60
N GLY A 364 19.60 -18.15 -16.21
CA GLY A 364 19.72 -18.09 -17.66
C GLY A 364 19.16 -19.33 -18.33
N GLU A 365 19.26 -20.53 -17.78
CA GLU A 365 18.71 -21.74 -18.38
C GLU A 365 17.19 -21.88 -18.18
N GLY A 366 16.58 -21.07 -17.33
CA GLY A 366 15.17 -21.12 -16.97
C GLY A 366 14.90 -22.01 -15.76
N ASN A 367 15.93 -22.41 -15.02
CA ASN A 367 15.79 -23.18 -13.79
C ASN A 367 15.58 -22.22 -12.61
N PRO A 368 14.68 -22.52 -11.65
CA PRO A 368 14.52 -21.72 -10.45
C PRO A 368 15.82 -21.60 -9.65
N TYR A 369 16.14 -20.40 -9.14
CA TYR A 369 17.21 -20.25 -8.17
C TYR A 369 16.94 -21.10 -6.92
N LYS A 370 17.96 -21.83 -6.45
CA LYS A 370 17.83 -22.72 -5.27
C LYS A 370 17.30 -21.98 -4.03
N ASP A 371 17.88 -20.81 -3.75
CA ASP A 371 17.43 -19.92 -2.68
C ASP A 371 16.89 -18.61 -3.27
N GLN A 372 15.55 -18.52 -3.32
CA GLN A 372 14.83 -17.38 -3.87
C GLN A 372 15.01 -16.11 -3.02
N PHE A 373 15.20 -16.25 -1.71
CA PHE A 373 15.38 -15.10 -0.82
C PHE A 373 16.81 -14.58 -0.86
N ALA A 374 17.82 -15.45 -0.89
CA ALA A 374 19.19 -15.02 -1.13
C ALA A 374 19.32 -14.29 -2.48
N PHE A 375 18.65 -14.81 -3.51
CA PHE A 375 18.56 -14.11 -4.80
C PHE A 375 17.92 -12.72 -4.67
N LEU A 376 16.80 -12.60 -3.94
CA LEU A 376 16.12 -11.32 -3.70
C LEU A 376 17.04 -10.25 -3.07
N PHE A 377 17.92 -10.64 -2.14
CA PHE A 377 18.91 -9.73 -1.56
C PHE A 377 20.03 -9.36 -2.54
N GLY A 378 20.36 -10.26 -3.48
CA GLY A 378 21.33 -10.01 -4.55
C GLY A 378 20.81 -9.17 -5.71
N ILE A 379 19.51 -8.83 -5.73
CA ILE A 379 18.94 -7.95 -6.77
C ILE A 379 19.56 -6.56 -6.69
N GLU A 380 20.19 -6.15 -7.79
CA GLU A 380 20.69 -4.80 -8.03
C GLU A 380 19.61 -3.93 -8.66
N SER A 381 19.68 -2.63 -8.39
CA SER A 381 18.71 -1.66 -8.90
C SER A 381 19.36 -0.69 -9.87
N ALA A 382 18.74 -0.53 -11.03
CA ALA A 382 19.17 0.41 -12.05
C ALA A 382 19.10 1.86 -11.54
N THR A 383 20.07 2.66 -11.95
CA THR A 383 20.10 4.09 -11.63
C THR A 383 19.32 4.87 -12.67
N LYS A 384 18.86 6.07 -12.30
CA LYS A 384 18.26 6.98 -13.30
C LYS A 384 19.23 7.28 -14.44
N SER A 385 20.52 7.40 -14.13
CA SER A 385 21.56 7.69 -15.12
C SER A 385 21.66 6.60 -16.18
N SER A 386 21.69 5.32 -15.81
CA SER A 386 21.79 4.23 -16.81
C SER A 386 20.56 4.18 -17.72
N ILE A 387 19.36 4.43 -17.17
CA ILE A 387 18.12 4.54 -17.96
C ILE A 387 18.17 5.73 -18.94
N TYR A 388 18.62 6.90 -18.50
CA TYR A 388 18.73 8.08 -19.38
C TYR A 388 19.79 7.89 -20.45
N SER A 389 20.95 7.32 -20.12
CA SER A 389 22.02 7.00 -21.07
C SER A 389 21.50 6.10 -22.19
N TYR A 390 20.76 5.02 -21.85
CA TYR A 390 20.15 4.14 -22.85
C TYR A 390 19.18 4.90 -23.77
N ILE A 391 18.30 5.74 -23.22
CA ILE A 391 17.35 6.52 -24.01
C ILE A 391 18.08 7.45 -24.99
N GLU A 392 19.13 8.13 -24.55
CA GLU A 392 19.92 9.04 -25.40
C GLU A 392 20.72 8.29 -26.47
N GLU A 393 21.35 7.17 -26.13
CA GLU A 393 22.06 6.29 -27.10
C GLU A 393 21.13 5.79 -28.21
N LYS A 394 19.91 5.42 -27.85
CA LYS A 394 18.92 4.84 -28.77
C LYS A 394 17.99 5.88 -29.40
N LYS A 395 18.18 7.17 -29.11
CA LYS A 395 17.32 8.29 -29.56
C LYS A 395 17.21 8.38 -31.08
N ASN A 396 18.30 8.04 -31.78
CA ASN A 396 18.40 8.09 -33.25
C ASN A 396 18.10 6.74 -33.95
N ILE A 397 18.10 5.63 -33.20
CA ILE A 397 17.90 4.28 -33.76
C ILE A 397 16.41 3.90 -33.73
N TYR A 398 15.71 4.31 -32.67
CA TYR A 398 14.27 4.08 -32.51
C TYR A 398 13.57 5.43 -32.24
N PRO A 399 13.42 6.29 -33.25
CA PRO A 399 12.66 7.52 -33.08
C PRO A 399 11.21 7.18 -32.72
N LEU A 400 10.69 7.76 -31.65
CA LEU A 400 9.27 7.66 -31.34
C LEU A 400 8.49 8.28 -32.49
N TYR A 401 7.70 7.45 -33.16
CA TYR A 401 6.77 7.88 -34.19
C TYR A 401 5.81 8.93 -33.62
N HIS A 402 5.94 10.18 -34.07
CA HIS A 402 4.85 11.15 -33.98
C HIS A 402 3.87 10.81 -35.11
N PRO A 403 2.61 10.46 -34.84
CA PRO A 403 1.65 10.22 -35.90
C PRO A 403 1.29 11.55 -36.57
N THR A 404 1.99 11.87 -37.66
CA THR A 404 1.46 12.75 -38.70
C THR A 404 0.52 11.93 -39.56
N ASN A 405 -0.77 12.27 -39.52
CA ASN A 405 -1.81 11.98 -40.51
C ASN A 405 -1.54 10.83 -41.50
N LYS A 406 -2.06 9.63 -41.21
CA LYS A 406 -2.93 8.86 -42.13
C LYS A 406 -3.47 7.58 -41.46
N LYS A 407 -4.79 7.42 -41.60
CA LYS A 407 -5.69 6.31 -41.22
C LYS A 407 -5.05 4.92 -41.21
N ILE A 408 -5.19 4.17 -40.11
CA ILE A 408 -5.62 2.75 -40.09
C ILE A 408 -6.39 2.47 -38.78
N VAL A 409 -7.70 2.26 -38.95
CA VAL A 409 -8.71 1.50 -38.18
C VAL A 409 -8.36 1.06 -36.74
N GLU A 410 -8.90 1.79 -35.76
CA GLU A 410 -9.28 1.29 -34.43
C GLU A 410 -10.80 1.06 -34.46
N SER A 411 -11.25 -0.12 -34.04
CA SER A 411 -12.68 -0.42 -33.87
C SER A 411 -13.15 0.16 -32.54
N GLU A 412 -13.76 1.34 -32.61
CA GLU A 412 -14.56 1.93 -31.55
C GLU A 412 -15.94 1.24 -31.53
N GLU A 413 -16.34 0.70 -30.38
CA GLU A 413 -17.76 0.51 -30.09
C GLU A 413 -18.22 1.67 -29.21
N GLU A 414 -19.06 2.50 -29.83
CA GLU A 414 -19.72 3.67 -29.30
C GLU A 414 -20.75 3.31 -28.22
N ALA A 415 -20.83 4.13 -27.17
CA ALA A 415 -22.04 4.27 -26.38
C ALA A 415 -22.36 5.77 -26.23
N GLY A 416 -23.19 6.25 -27.15
CA GLY A 416 -24.21 7.30 -27.00
C GLY A 416 -23.87 8.58 -26.24
N VAL A 417 -23.59 9.65 -27.00
CA VAL A 417 -23.71 11.04 -26.55
C VAL A 417 -25.15 11.50 -26.85
N GLU A 418 -25.96 11.74 -25.83
CA GLU A 418 -27.11 12.64 -25.97
C GLU A 418 -26.63 14.09 -25.81
N GLU A 419 -26.93 14.90 -26.82
CA GLU A 419 -26.68 16.32 -26.88
C GLU A 419 -27.42 17.06 -25.75
N ILE A 420 -26.70 17.82 -24.94
CA ILE A 420 -27.28 18.93 -24.17
C ILE A 420 -26.59 20.21 -24.60
N SER A 421 -27.40 21.10 -25.13
CA SER A 421 -27.09 22.41 -25.66
C SER A 421 -26.45 23.34 -24.63
N ILE A 422 -25.45 24.09 -25.08
CA ILE A 422 -24.86 25.21 -24.34
C ILE A 422 -25.84 26.38 -24.41
N SER A 423 -26.47 26.74 -23.30
CA SER A 423 -27.08 28.05 -23.14
C SER A 423 -26.09 29.00 -22.46
N GLU A 424 -25.59 29.95 -23.24
CA GLU A 424 -25.03 31.19 -22.72
C GLU A 424 -26.17 31.99 -22.07
N LYS A 425 -26.26 31.91 -20.74
CA LYS A 425 -26.67 32.96 -19.78
C LYS A 425 -27.06 32.30 -18.47
N ASP A 426 -26.10 32.20 -17.56
CA ASP A 426 -26.35 32.65 -16.20
C ASP A 426 -25.05 33.19 -15.58
N SER A 427 -24.99 34.50 -15.59
CA SER A 427 -24.12 35.41 -14.88
C SER A 427 -23.94 35.07 -13.40
N LEU A 428 -22.69 35.19 -12.93
CA LEU A 428 -22.30 35.80 -11.64
C LEU A 428 -23.28 35.62 -10.46
N LYS A 429 -23.21 34.49 -9.75
CA LYS A 429 -23.44 34.38 -8.28
C LYS A 429 -22.65 33.17 -7.76
N GLY A 430 -21.71 33.27 -6.83
CA GLY A 430 -21.35 34.39 -5.98
C GLY A 430 -19.86 34.41 -5.67
N ALA A 431 -19.30 35.61 -5.74
CA ALA A 431 -18.40 36.04 -4.70
C ALA A 431 -19.16 35.94 -3.37
N ILE A 432 -18.64 35.16 -2.44
CA ILE A 432 -18.88 35.40 -1.03
C ILE A 432 -17.61 36.11 -0.55
N TYR A 433 -17.64 37.45 -0.55
CA TYR A 433 -16.87 38.21 0.43
C TYR A 433 -17.75 38.29 1.67
N VAL A 434 -17.33 37.69 2.78
CA VAL A 434 -17.80 38.08 4.11
C VAL A 434 -16.60 38.01 5.05
N GLU A 435 -16.21 39.21 5.49
CA GLU A 435 -15.11 39.58 6.40
C GLU A 435 -13.70 39.27 5.88
N GLU A 436 -12.80 40.25 5.96
CA GLU A 436 -11.36 39.99 5.85
C GLU A 436 -11.03 38.95 6.92
N TYR A 437 -11.00 37.68 6.51
CA TYR A 437 -10.61 36.60 7.39
C TYR A 437 -9.19 36.90 7.85
N ASN A 438 -9.08 37.41 9.07
CA ASN A 438 -7.81 37.69 9.67
C ASN A 438 -7.36 36.43 10.40
N ILE A 439 -6.40 35.75 9.79
CA ILE A 439 -5.80 34.53 10.35
C ILE A 439 -5.18 34.76 11.73
N ASP A 440 -4.80 36.01 12.06
CA ASP A 440 -4.24 36.38 13.36
C ASP A 440 -5.31 36.41 14.47
N ASN A 441 -6.60 36.50 14.11
CA ASN A 441 -7.74 36.42 15.04
C ASN A 441 -8.35 35.01 15.14
N ASP A 442 -7.86 34.03 14.39
CA ASP A 442 -8.39 32.66 14.41
C ASP A 442 -7.81 31.85 15.57
N GLU A 443 -8.58 31.73 16.66
CA GLU A 443 -8.15 31.03 17.88
C GLU A 443 -7.72 29.57 17.64
N GLU A 444 -8.44 28.79 16.81
CA GLU A 444 -8.09 27.39 16.58
C GLU A 444 -6.79 27.27 15.76
N PHE A 445 -6.62 28.12 14.74
CA PHE A 445 -5.40 28.13 13.94
C PHE A 445 -4.19 28.60 14.75
N GLN A 446 -4.30 29.72 15.45
CA GLN A 446 -3.22 30.27 16.26
C GLN A 446 -2.79 29.28 17.35
N TYR A 447 -3.75 28.57 17.97
CA TYR A 447 -3.43 27.55 18.96
C TYR A 447 -2.70 26.35 18.36
N ILE A 448 -3.13 25.83 17.19
CA ILE A 448 -2.40 24.74 16.52
C ILE A 448 -1.03 25.19 16.05
N ALA A 449 -0.90 26.38 15.46
CA ALA A 449 0.39 26.94 15.05
C ALA A 449 1.32 27.10 16.26
N LEU A 450 0.81 27.47 17.43
CA LEU A 450 1.60 27.55 18.66
C LEU A 450 2.04 26.17 19.18
N LYS A 451 1.15 25.17 19.18
CA LYS A 451 1.41 23.85 19.78
C LYS A 451 2.09 22.86 18.82
N CYS A 452 2.03 23.08 17.52
CA CYS A 452 2.65 22.24 16.49
C CYS A 452 3.74 23.01 15.73
N PRO A 453 5.04 22.82 16.09
CA PRO A 453 6.15 23.53 15.46
C PRO A 453 6.25 23.35 13.94
N VAL A 454 5.76 22.22 13.41
CA VAL A 454 5.75 21.93 11.97
C VAL A 454 4.74 22.82 11.23
N ILE A 455 3.53 22.97 11.77
CA ILE A 455 2.49 23.85 11.19
C ILE A 455 2.94 25.31 11.29
N GLN A 456 3.56 25.70 12.41
CA GLN A 456 4.16 27.03 12.56
C GLN A 456 5.19 27.31 11.48
N LYS A 457 6.11 26.37 11.24
CA LYS A 457 7.19 26.54 10.28
C LYS A 457 6.69 26.63 8.83
N ILE A 458 5.66 25.86 8.49
CA ILE A 458 4.99 25.95 7.18
C ILE A 458 4.34 27.33 7.02
N TYR A 459 3.65 27.83 8.04
CA TYR A 459 3.03 29.15 8.02
C TYR A 459 4.07 30.29 7.90
N GLU A 460 5.14 30.24 8.69
CA GLU A 460 6.25 31.20 8.62
C GLU A 460 6.89 31.20 7.23
N LYS A 461 7.14 30.02 6.67
CA LYS A 461 7.69 29.87 5.32
C LYS A 461 6.78 30.51 4.27
N ALA A 462 5.47 30.23 4.31
CA ALA A 462 4.51 30.82 3.39
C ALA A 462 4.52 32.36 3.42
N ASN A 463 4.63 32.97 4.60
CA ASN A 463 4.71 34.42 4.75
C ASN A 463 6.06 35.01 4.32
N GLN A 464 7.17 34.28 4.48
CA GLN A 464 8.52 34.75 4.17
C GLN A 464 8.88 34.59 2.69
N THR A 465 8.48 33.48 2.08
CA THR A 465 8.90 33.12 0.72
C THR A 465 7.78 33.23 -0.30
N SER A 466 6.52 33.39 0.13
CA SER A 466 5.34 33.31 -0.74
C SER A 466 5.33 32.05 -1.60
N GLN A 467 5.91 30.95 -1.10
CA GLN A 467 6.00 29.67 -1.79
C GLN A 467 5.91 28.51 -0.80
N LEU A 468 5.07 27.53 -1.12
CA LEU A 468 4.97 26.26 -0.40
C LEU A 468 5.12 25.08 -1.36
N SER A 469 5.85 24.04 -0.97
CA SER A 469 5.90 22.79 -1.75
C SER A 469 4.53 22.09 -1.73
N ASN A 470 4.27 21.20 -2.69
CA ASN A 470 3.01 20.45 -2.70
C ASN A 470 2.80 19.62 -1.42
N ASP A 471 3.87 19.07 -0.83
CA ASP A 471 3.79 18.35 0.44
C ASP A 471 3.48 19.28 1.61
N GLU A 472 3.99 20.51 1.62
CA GLU A 472 3.65 21.53 2.62
C GLU A 472 2.20 21.98 2.49
N ILE A 473 1.71 22.16 1.26
CA ILE A 473 0.29 22.45 0.98
C ILE A 473 -0.60 21.29 1.44
N ILE A 474 -0.22 20.04 1.18
CA ILE A 474 -0.97 18.86 1.63
C ILE A 474 -0.99 18.77 3.16
N VAL A 475 0.16 18.97 3.83
CA VAL A 475 0.25 18.94 5.29
C VAL A 475 -0.60 20.06 5.89
N LEU A 476 -0.55 21.27 5.32
CA LEU A 476 -1.36 22.41 5.75
C LEU A 476 -2.85 22.14 5.56
N SER A 477 -3.27 21.74 4.36
CA SER A 477 -4.67 21.47 4.02
C SER A 477 -5.26 20.33 4.83
N HIS A 478 -4.56 19.19 4.97
CA HIS A 478 -5.07 18.01 5.68
C HIS A 478 -4.83 18.04 7.20
N SER A 479 -4.25 19.12 7.73
CA SER A 479 -4.22 19.41 9.18
C SER A 479 -5.19 20.53 9.50
N VAL A 480 -4.93 21.73 8.99
CA VAL A 480 -5.68 22.97 9.26
C VAL A 480 -7.06 22.95 8.60
N GLY A 481 -7.24 22.29 7.47
CA GLY A 481 -8.54 22.19 6.79
C GLY A 481 -9.63 21.45 7.58
N HIS A 482 -9.26 20.78 8.68
CA HIS A 482 -10.19 20.16 9.62
C HIS A 482 -10.67 21.09 10.76
N LEU A 483 -10.15 22.32 10.87
CA LEU A 483 -10.59 23.30 11.87
C LEU A 483 -11.96 23.89 11.52
N LYS A 484 -12.61 24.56 12.50
CA LYS A 484 -13.90 25.23 12.31
C LYS A 484 -13.85 26.23 11.14
N ASN A 485 -12.81 27.06 11.11
CA ASN A 485 -12.51 28.01 10.05
C ASN A 485 -11.37 27.54 9.12
N GLY A 486 -11.06 26.24 9.16
CA GLY A 486 -9.91 25.64 8.48
C GLY A 486 -9.77 25.95 6.98
N PRO A 487 -10.85 25.88 6.18
CA PRO A 487 -10.80 26.25 4.77
C PRO A 487 -10.39 27.71 4.55
N LEU A 488 -10.88 28.63 5.39
CA LEU A 488 -10.54 30.06 5.30
C LEU A 488 -9.07 30.27 5.68
N ALA A 489 -8.60 29.61 6.74
CA ALA A 489 -7.19 29.62 7.17
C ALA A 489 -6.24 29.16 6.08
N VAL A 490 -6.52 27.99 5.49
CA VAL A 490 -5.70 27.40 4.42
C VAL A 490 -5.71 28.32 3.20
N ASN A 491 -6.88 28.79 2.77
CA ASN A 491 -6.99 29.64 1.58
C ASN A 491 -6.29 30.99 1.77
N ALA A 492 -6.36 31.59 2.97
CA ALA A 492 -5.66 32.84 3.27
C ALA A 492 -4.13 32.68 3.21
N ILE A 493 -3.60 31.52 3.62
CA ILE A 493 -2.17 31.21 3.48
C ILE A 493 -1.80 30.96 2.01
N LEU A 494 -2.61 30.19 1.29
CA LEU A 494 -2.35 29.85 -0.11
C LEU A 494 -2.50 31.06 -1.05
N GLN A 495 -3.38 32.02 -0.75
CA GLN A 495 -3.49 33.28 -1.51
C GLN A 495 -2.20 34.10 -1.50
N LYS A 496 -1.38 33.97 -0.44
CA LYS A 496 -0.06 34.61 -0.35
C LYS A 496 1.00 33.86 -1.15
N CYS A 497 0.72 32.65 -1.61
CA CYS A 497 1.68 31.78 -2.29
C CYS A 497 1.52 31.86 -3.81
N VAL A 498 2.57 32.27 -4.52
CA VAL A 498 2.53 32.49 -5.98
C VAL A 498 2.32 31.18 -6.76
N ASN A 499 2.72 30.06 -6.18
CA ASN A 499 2.63 28.74 -6.79
C ASN A 499 1.39 27.94 -6.37
N ALA A 500 0.45 28.55 -5.63
CA ALA A 500 -0.80 27.91 -5.25
C ALA A 500 -1.87 28.12 -6.34
N ASP A 501 -2.34 27.02 -6.93
CA ASP A 501 -3.41 27.07 -7.93
C ASP A 501 -4.80 27.14 -7.27
N SER A 502 -5.76 27.69 -8.00
CA SER A 502 -7.17 27.77 -7.60
C SER A 502 -7.79 26.41 -7.24
N SER A 503 -7.27 25.31 -7.81
CA SER A 503 -7.68 23.94 -7.45
C SER A 503 -7.22 23.49 -6.06
N SER A 504 -6.20 24.15 -5.48
CA SER A 504 -5.70 23.85 -4.13
C SER A 504 -6.56 24.49 -3.03
N TYR A 505 -7.52 25.35 -3.39
CA TYR A 505 -8.34 26.07 -2.43
C TYR A 505 -9.45 25.16 -1.89
N LEU A 506 -9.61 25.17 -0.57
CA LEU A 506 -10.62 24.40 0.11
C LEU A 506 -11.98 25.09 0.00
N LYS A 507 -12.96 24.39 -0.57
CA LYS A 507 -14.34 24.88 -0.70
C LYS A 507 -15.18 24.65 0.57
N SER A 508 -14.80 23.67 1.37
CA SER A 508 -15.49 23.31 2.61
C SER A 508 -14.54 22.62 3.58
N ARG A 509 -14.95 22.53 4.86
CA ARG A 509 -14.19 21.83 5.90
C ARG A 509 -13.99 20.37 5.52
N LEU A 510 -12.77 19.87 5.64
CA LEU A 510 -12.44 18.50 5.30
C LEU A 510 -13.16 17.52 6.24
N ARG A 511 -13.80 16.51 5.64
CA ARG A 511 -14.47 15.40 6.34
C ARG A 511 -13.51 14.20 6.43
N GLY A 512 -13.66 13.39 7.47
CA GLY A 512 -12.80 12.24 7.72
C GLY A 512 -11.63 12.58 8.66
N ASN A 513 -10.64 11.68 8.69
CA ASN A 513 -9.59 11.75 9.71
C ASN A 513 -8.42 12.66 9.27
N PRO A 514 -7.95 13.58 10.14
CA PRO A 514 -6.80 14.44 9.86
C PRO A 514 -5.51 13.67 9.57
N ILE A 515 -4.56 14.28 8.86
CA ILE A 515 -3.26 13.64 8.57
C ILE A 515 -2.50 13.32 9.88
N SER A 516 -1.88 12.14 9.95
CA SER A 516 -1.18 11.67 11.16
C SER A 516 0.22 12.29 11.29
N CYS A 517 0.70 12.52 12.52
CA CYS A 517 2.04 13.04 12.80
C CYS A 517 3.16 12.22 12.14
N PRO A 518 3.11 10.86 12.14
CA PRO A 518 4.09 10.07 11.37
C PRO A 518 4.07 10.40 9.87
N LYS A 519 2.89 10.55 9.26
CA LYS A 519 2.74 10.89 7.84
C LYS A 519 3.20 12.32 7.54
N ILE A 520 3.02 13.26 8.47
CA ILE A 520 3.58 14.62 8.38
C ILE A 520 5.11 14.56 8.36
N ARG A 521 5.73 13.83 9.30
CA ARG A 521 7.19 13.67 9.38
C ARG A 521 7.79 13.10 8.09
N THR A 522 7.12 12.15 7.45
CA THR A 522 7.53 11.58 6.15
C THR A 522 7.38 12.56 4.98
N ARG A 523 6.36 13.42 5.00
CA ARG A 523 6.08 14.37 3.90
C ARG A 523 6.96 15.62 3.93
N VAL A 524 7.28 16.12 5.12
CA VAL A 524 8.10 17.34 5.29
C VAL A 524 9.30 17.07 6.22
N PRO A 525 10.21 16.13 5.86
CA PRO A 525 11.35 15.76 6.70
C PRO A 525 12.31 16.92 6.95
N ASP A 526 12.48 17.83 5.98
CA ASP A 526 13.33 19.02 6.12
C ASP A 526 12.79 19.99 7.17
N ILE A 527 11.46 20.11 7.27
CA ILE A 527 10.82 20.90 8.32
C ILE A 527 10.91 20.16 9.65
N THR A 528 10.60 18.87 9.68
CA THR A 528 10.54 18.12 10.95
C THR A 528 11.91 17.86 11.58
N SER A 529 12.99 17.90 10.80
CA SER A 529 14.37 17.88 11.29
C SER A 529 14.87 19.24 11.78
N SER A 530 14.25 20.35 11.34
CA SER A 530 14.64 21.71 11.72
C SER A 530 13.81 22.30 12.88
N VAL A 531 12.83 21.56 13.39
CA VAL A 531 11.98 21.96 14.53
C VAL A 531 11.80 20.81 15.52
N ASP A 532 11.58 21.12 16.79
CA ASP A 532 11.42 20.12 17.86
C ASP A 532 10.03 19.42 17.82
N CYS A 533 9.80 18.56 16.82
CA CYS A 533 8.54 17.86 16.57
C CYS A 533 8.35 16.61 17.47
N ASN A 534 8.26 16.81 18.79
CA ASN A 534 8.19 15.73 19.80
C ASN A 534 6.85 15.66 20.55
N CYS A 535 5.75 16.10 19.94
CA CYS A 535 4.43 16.11 20.57
C CYS A 535 4.02 14.71 21.07
N THR A 536 3.55 14.65 22.32
CA THR A 536 2.98 13.47 22.96
C THR A 536 1.50 13.71 23.23
N PHE A 537 0.67 12.74 22.86
CA PHE A 537 -0.78 12.77 23.10
C PHE A 537 -1.14 11.59 24.02
N GLU A 538 -2.07 11.81 24.95
CA GLU A 538 -2.54 10.71 25.80
C GLU A 538 -3.19 9.62 24.94
N PRO A 539 -2.91 8.33 25.21
CA PRO A 539 -3.47 7.23 24.45
C PRO A 539 -4.96 7.04 24.79
N LEU A 540 -5.81 7.85 24.18
CA LEU A 540 -7.26 7.61 24.15
C LEU A 540 -7.57 6.49 23.15
N LEU A 541 -8.50 5.59 23.51
CA LEU A 541 -8.89 4.45 22.66
C LEU A 541 -9.27 4.93 21.25
N ASN A 542 -8.66 4.33 20.22
CA ASN A 542 -8.96 4.51 18.79
C ASN A 542 -8.52 5.83 18.12
N MET A 543 -7.66 6.66 18.73
CA MET A 543 -7.12 7.86 18.08
C MET A 543 -5.62 7.75 17.81
N TYR A 544 -5.18 8.29 16.66
CA TYR A 544 -3.77 8.34 16.28
C TYR A 544 -3.23 9.77 16.37
N PRO A 545 -1.91 9.97 16.63
CA PRO A 545 -1.32 11.30 16.75
C PRO A 545 -1.56 12.17 15.52
N THR A 546 -2.12 13.36 15.70
CA THR A 546 -2.33 14.37 14.66
C THR A 546 -2.34 15.79 15.25
N PRO A 547 -1.92 16.85 14.52
CA PRO A 547 -1.92 18.22 15.05
C PRO A 547 -3.28 18.69 15.59
N VAL A 548 -4.39 18.16 15.06
CA VAL A 548 -5.74 18.53 15.50
C VAL A 548 -6.04 18.10 16.94
N LEU A 549 -5.36 17.06 17.46
CA LEU A 549 -5.50 16.61 18.84
C LEU A 549 -5.05 17.67 19.86
N HIS A 550 -4.21 18.64 19.48
CA HIS A 550 -3.88 19.75 20.37
C HIS A 550 -5.13 20.52 20.82
N LEU A 551 -6.17 20.61 19.98
CA LEU A 551 -7.42 21.29 20.33
C LEU A 551 -8.24 20.57 21.41
N GLU A 552 -7.97 19.31 21.74
CA GLU A 552 -8.67 18.63 22.83
C GLU A 552 -8.34 19.29 24.19
N SER A 553 -7.09 19.73 24.36
CA SER A 553 -6.67 20.51 25.53
C SER A 553 -7.36 21.88 25.62
N LEU A 554 -7.75 22.46 24.47
CA LEU A 554 -8.49 23.72 24.37
C LEU A 554 -9.96 23.52 24.78
N LYS A 555 -10.57 22.39 24.39
CA LYS A 555 -11.98 22.05 24.69
C LYS A 555 -12.20 21.66 26.15
N GLN A 556 -11.18 21.15 26.83
CA GLN A 556 -11.27 20.69 28.22
C GLN A 556 -11.14 21.82 29.27
N LYS A 557 -10.75 23.04 28.88
CA LYS A 557 -10.60 24.18 29.81
C LYS A 557 -11.60 25.29 29.47
N THR A 558 -12.74 25.30 30.14
CA THR A 558 -13.71 26.40 30.10
C THR A 558 -13.33 27.51 31.10
N ALA A 559 -13.50 28.76 30.64
CA ALA A 559 -13.38 30.06 31.34
C ALA A 559 -11.96 30.66 31.51
N GLY A 560 -11.68 31.74 30.75
CA GLY A 560 -10.56 32.67 30.98
C GLY A 560 -9.52 32.82 29.85
N LEU A 561 -9.73 32.15 28.71
CA LEU A 561 -8.65 31.74 27.80
C LEU A 561 -8.04 32.84 26.90
N THR A 562 -8.78 33.89 26.54
CA THR A 562 -8.27 34.89 25.59
C THR A 562 -7.06 35.66 26.12
N SER A 563 -7.03 36.02 27.42
CA SER A 563 -5.90 36.79 27.97
C SER A 563 -4.62 35.96 28.15
N ALA A 564 -4.74 34.67 28.47
CA ALA A 564 -3.60 33.81 28.75
C ALA A 564 -2.92 33.31 27.46
N ILE A 565 -3.70 33.04 26.40
CA ILE A 565 -3.15 32.68 25.08
C ILE A 565 -2.45 33.89 24.46
N THR A 566 -3.07 35.07 24.50
CA THR A 566 -2.42 36.30 24.01
C THR A 566 -1.11 36.55 24.75
N PHE A 567 -1.05 36.30 26.07
CA PHE A 567 0.18 36.42 26.83
C PHE A 567 1.26 35.40 26.40
N GLU A 568 0.92 34.11 26.25
CA GLU A 568 1.90 33.11 25.78
C GLU A 568 2.43 33.41 24.37
N ILE A 569 1.57 33.89 23.46
CA ILE A 569 1.96 34.31 22.11
C ILE A 569 2.92 35.50 22.17
N ILE A 570 2.58 36.54 22.95
CA ILE A 570 3.43 37.73 23.11
C ILE A 570 4.80 37.35 23.70
N VAL A 571 4.84 36.47 24.70
CA VAL A 571 6.10 36.02 25.32
C VAL A 571 6.95 35.23 24.33
N SER A 572 6.34 34.32 23.56
CA SER A 572 7.05 33.56 22.51
C SER A 572 7.66 34.48 21.45
N GLU A 573 6.87 35.42 20.92
CA GLU A 573 7.35 36.36 19.90
C GLU A 573 8.42 37.30 20.45
N TYR A 574 8.29 37.78 21.68
CA TYR A 574 9.33 38.55 22.37
C TYR A 574 10.66 37.77 22.47
N LEU A 575 10.60 36.49 22.86
CA LEU A 575 11.80 35.65 22.98
C LEU A 575 12.46 35.38 21.62
N LYS A 576 11.67 35.15 20.57
CA LYS A 576 12.19 35.00 19.19
C LYS A 576 12.90 36.28 18.73
N ILE A 577 12.26 37.44 18.88
CA ILE A 577 12.86 38.74 18.50
C ILE A 577 14.15 38.98 19.30
N LYS A 578 14.16 38.69 20.60
CA LYS A 578 15.34 38.85 21.45
C LYS A 578 16.51 37.97 20.99
N LYS A 579 16.24 36.73 20.60
CA LYS A 579 17.28 35.82 20.06
C LYS A 579 17.82 36.32 18.72
N ASN A 580 16.94 36.74 17.81
CA ASN A 580 17.36 37.32 16.53
C ASN A 580 18.22 38.57 16.72
N LEU A 581 17.86 39.45 17.67
CA LEU A 581 18.67 40.63 18.00
C LEU A 581 20.08 40.22 18.46
N GLN A 582 20.20 39.24 19.34
CA GLN A 582 21.51 38.74 19.80
C GLN A 582 22.36 38.16 18.67
N ASP A 583 21.73 37.43 17.73
CA ASP A 583 22.45 36.84 16.60
C ASP A 583 22.89 37.92 15.59
N GLN A 584 22.06 38.94 15.35
CA GLN A 584 22.41 40.11 14.53
C GLN A 584 23.51 40.96 15.18
N GLU A 585 23.48 41.16 16.50
CA GLU A 585 24.54 41.84 17.25
C GLU A 585 25.90 41.12 17.10
N LYS A 586 25.92 39.79 17.23
CA LYS A 586 27.14 38.99 17.02
C LYS A 586 27.67 39.11 15.59
N LEU A 587 26.78 39.06 14.60
CA LEU A 587 27.15 39.21 13.21
C LEU A 587 27.73 40.60 12.94
N MET A 588 27.09 41.65 13.46
CA MET A 588 27.55 43.03 13.38
C MET A 588 28.94 43.20 14.01
N MET A 589 29.18 42.64 15.21
CA MET A 589 30.51 42.64 15.84
C MET A 589 31.57 41.97 14.97
N SER A 590 31.23 40.84 14.31
CA SER A 590 32.15 40.19 13.37
C SER A 590 32.50 41.08 12.17
N TYR A 591 31.53 41.83 11.63
CA TYR A 591 31.80 42.78 10.54
C TYR A 591 32.55 44.03 11.01
N GLN A 592 32.25 44.55 12.20
CA GLN A 592 33.01 45.65 12.82
C GLN A 592 34.49 45.26 12.97
N LYS A 593 34.78 44.07 13.47
CA LYS A 593 36.16 43.57 13.56
C LYS A 593 36.87 43.49 12.21
N LYS A 594 36.17 43.05 11.15
CA LYS A 594 36.73 43.04 9.78
C LYS A 594 37.01 44.45 9.26
N LEU A 595 36.12 45.41 9.55
CA LEU A 595 36.34 46.81 9.20
C LEU A 595 37.51 47.41 9.99
N GLU A 596 37.66 47.06 11.27
CA GLU A 596 38.80 47.46 12.10
C GLU A 596 40.12 46.95 11.54
N GLU A 597 40.18 45.67 11.18
CA GLU A 597 41.37 45.07 10.53
C GLU A 597 41.66 45.77 9.20
N PHE A 598 40.63 46.05 8.40
CA PHE A 598 40.78 46.73 7.12
C PHE A 598 41.32 48.16 7.26
N PHE A 599 40.74 48.96 8.16
CA PHE A 599 41.19 50.33 8.42
C PHE A 599 42.59 50.37 9.06
N SER A 600 42.89 49.41 9.95
CA SER A 600 44.22 49.30 10.57
C SER A 600 45.30 48.91 9.55
N ASN A 601 44.99 47.99 8.63
CA ASN A 601 45.90 47.61 7.54
C ASN A 601 46.09 48.74 6.51
N ALA A 602 45.04 49.51 6.25
CA ALA A 602 45.10 50.64 5.33
C ALA A 602 45.73 51.90 5.96
N GLY A 603 45.80 51.97 7.30
CA GLY A 603 46.38 53.11 8.03
C GLY A 603 45.56 54.39 7.89
N VAL A 604 44.24 54.29 7.72
CA VAL A 604 43.34 55.42 7.50
C VAL A 604 42.18 55.42 8.51
N ASP A 605 41.66 56.60 8.83
CA ASP A 605 40.52 56.77 9.75
C ASP A 605 39.19 57.07 9.03
N SER A 606 39.22 57.37 7.72
CA SER A 606 38.03 57.48 6.88
C SER A 606 38.27 56.92 5.46
N LEU A 607 37.19 56.45 4.82
CA LEU A 607 37.24 55.91 3.47
C LEU A 607 35.96 56.21 2.69
N ASN A 608 36.11 56.77 1.48
CA ASN A 608 34.99 57.05 0.60
C ASN A 608 34.51 55.78 -0.11
N THR A 609 33.23 55.48 0.03
CA THR A 609 32.57 54.33 -0.59
C THR A 609 31.44 54.79 -1.52
N SER A 610 30.89 53.87 -2.31
CA SER A 610 29.67 54.11 -3.10
C SER A 610 28.43 54.45 -2.24
N TYR A 611 28.51 54.31 -0.92
CA TYR A 611 27.42 54.54 0.02
C TYR A 611 27.63 55.78 0.91
N GLY A 612 28.73 56.52 0.72
CA GLY A 612 29.13 57.65 1.56
C GLY A 612 30.54 57.50 2.14
N GLU A 613 30.98 58.48 2.93
CA GLU A 613 32.25 58.44 3.65
C GLU A 613 32.08 57.62 4.94
N LEU A 614 32.77 56.48 5.03
CA LEU A 614 32.78 55.64 6.22
C LEU A 614 33.94 56.08 7.13
N ILE A 615 33.61 56.52 8.34
CA ILE A 615 34.56 57.07 9.31
C ILE A 615 34.67 56.12 10.50
N LYS A 616 35.89 55.75 10.87
CA LYS A 616 36.21 55.03 12.10
C LYS A 616 36.22 56.02 13.26
N VAL A 617 35.38 55.78 14.25
CA VAL A 617 35.26 56.60 15.46
C VAL A 617 35.66 55.77 16.66
N ILE A 618 36.52 56.30 17.51
CA ILE A 618 36.90 55.66 18.77
C ILE A 618 36.11 56.37 19.87
N GLU A 619 35.21 55.65 20.53
CA GLU A 619 34.40 56.14 21.64
C GLU A 619 35.27 56.31 22.90
N GLU A 620 34.77 57.09 23.88
CA GLU A 620 35.53 57.46 25.09
C GLU A 620 35.92 56.25 25.96
N ASP A 621 35.22 55.12 25.84
CA ASP A 621 35.51 53.86 26.52
C ASP A 621 36.51 52.96 25.74
N GLY A 622 37.05 53.46 24.63
CA GLY A 622 37.98 52.75 23.75
C GLY A 622 37.33 51.82 22.75
N LYS A 623 35.99 51.73 22.68
CA LYS A 623 35.31 50.96 21.64
C LYS A 623 35.43 51.65 20.30
N ILE A 624 35.69 50.85 19.26
CA ILE A 624 35.73 51.33 17.90
C ILE A 624 34.33 51.16 17.31
N ASN A 625 33.84 52.22 16.67
CA ASN A 625 32.57 52.24 15.96
C ASN A 625 32.77 52.85 14.56
N PHE A 626 31.81 52.65 13.67
CA PHE A 626 31.90 53.15 12.29
C PHE A 626 30.66 53.97 11.95
N ILE A 627 30.88 55.19 11.47
CA ILE A 627 29.81 56.11 11.08
C ILE A 627 29.89 56.32 9.57
N LEU A 628 28.81 56.01 8.86
CA LEU A 628 28.67 56.33 7.45
C LEU A 628 28.03 57.72 7.32
N LYS A 629 28.79 58.71 6.85
CA LYS A 629 28.26 60.00 6.43
C LYS A 629 27.84 59.88 4.97
N MET A 630 26.54 60.01 4.73
CA MET A 630 25.97 60.04 3.36
C MET A 630 26.28 61.35 2.65
#